data_AF-A0A833LKE2-F1
#
_entry.id   AF-A0A833LKE2-F1
#
_cell.length_a   1.000
_cell.length_b   1.000
_cell.length_c   1.000
_cell.angle_alpha   90.00
_cell.angle_beta   90.00
_cell.angle_gamma   90.00
#
_symmetry.space_group_name_H-M   'P 1'
#
loop_
_entity.id
_entity.type
_entity.pdbx_description
1 polymer ?
#
loop_
_entity_poly.entity_id
_entity_poly.type
_entity_poly.pdbx_seq_one_letter_code
_entity_poly.pdbx_strand_id
1 'polypeptide(L)'
;APAKENIDRLHWLMSRITTYVGVMNYMGARFTSEDDALSPVLAEIGRRGLLYVDDGSSARSLAAGAARGTTPVLRADVVLDADTTPGAIDDRLDQLAAIARERGYAVATATAFPATVDRVAAFAARAADRGIVLVPVSALVQAGRS
;
A
#
# COMPACT_ATOMS: atom_id res chain seq x y z
N ALA A 1 -1.30 8.55 -21.12
CA ALA A 1 -1.11 7.55 -22.19
C ALA A 1 -2.46 6.89 -22.48
N PRO A 2 -2.72 6.41 -23.71
CA PRO A 2 -3.93 5.68 -24.03
C PRO A 2 -4.10 4.46 -23.12
N ALA A 3 -5.32 4.15 -22.69
CA ALA A 3 -5.59 3.09 -21.71
C ALA A 3 -4.97 1.73 -22.10
N LYS A 4 -5.01 1.36 -23.39
CA LYS A 4 -4.41 0.12 -23.89
C LYS A 4 -2.91 0.02 -23.62
N GLU A 5 -2.17 1.11 -23.81
CA GLU A 5 -0.72 1.14 -23.59
C GLU A 5 -0.37 0.97 -22.10
N ASN A 6 -1.21 1.51 -21.19
CA ASN A 6 -1.06 1.30 -19.76
C ASN A 6 -1.27 -0.18 -19.38
N ILE A 7 -2.25 -0.85 -20.00
CA ILE A 7 -2.51 -2.28 -19.77
C ILE A 7 -1.36 -3.15 -20.30
N ASP A 8 -0.86 -2.86 -21.50
CA ASP A 8 0.27 -3.60 -22.09
C ASP A 8 1.51 -3.50 -21.17
N ARG A 9 1.79 -2.30 -20.63
CA ARG A 9 2.87 -2.08 -19.64
C ARG A 9 2.62 -2.81 -18.32
N LEU A 10 1.39 -2.79 -17.83
CA LEU A 10 1.02 -3.50 -16.60
C LEU A 10 1.27 -5.00 -16.76
N HIS A 11 0.80 -5.60 -17.86
CA HIS A 11 1.00 -7.02 -18.14
C HIS A 11 2.49 -7.38 -18.22
N TRP A 12 3.28 -6.53 -18.89
CA TRP A 12 4.72 -6.70 -18.94
C TRP A 12 5.35 -6.72 -17.54
N LEU A 13 5.04 -5.74 -16.68
CA LEU A 13 5.54 -5.70 -15.30
C LEU A 13 5.11 -6.93 -14.49
N MET A 14 3.85 -7.33 -14.61
CA MET A 14 3.28 -8.47 -13.90
C MET A 14 3.87 -9.82 -14.31
N SER A 15 4.51 -9.90 -15.49
CA SER A 15 5.20 -11.11 -15.96
C SER A 15 6.60 -11.31 -15.36
N ARG A 16 7.16 -10.27 -14.73
CA ARG A 16 8.56 -10.26 -14.24
C ARG A 16 8.74 -10.93 -12.88
N ILE A 17 7.67 -11.02 -12.12
CA ILE A 17 7.63 -11.61 -10.79
C ILE A 17 6.44 -12.56 -10.73
N THR A 18 6.52 -13.58 -9.87
CA THR A 18 5.43 -14.53 -9.62
C THR A 18 5.07 -14.51 -8.14
N THR A 19 3.89 -15.02 -7.77
CA THR A 19 3.50 -15.22 -6.37
C THR A 19 3.34 -13.92 -5.57
N TYR A 20 2.58 -12.97 -6.09
CA TYR A 20 2.18 -11.74 -5.40
C TYR A 20 0.66 -11.70 -5.20
N VAL A 21 0.22 -11.04 -4.14
CA VAL A 21 -1.20 -10.89 -3.79
C VAL A 21 -1.82 -9.60 -4.32
N GLY A 22 -0.98 -8.67 -4.79
CA GLY A 22 -1.41 -7.34 -5.21
C GLY A 22 -0.37 -6.53 -5.95
N VAL A 23 -0.78 -5.34 -6.36
CA VAL A 23 0.06 -4.31 -6.97
C VAL A 23 0.03 -3.07 -6.08
N MET A 24 1.17 -2.41 -5.92
CA MET A 24 1.30 -1.14 -5.22
C MET A 24 1.83 -0.08 -6.18
N ASN A 25 1.38 1.18 -6.06
CA ASN A 25 2.02 2.25 -6.83
C ASN A 25 3.44 2.52 -6.33
N TYR A 26 4.28 2.98 -7.25
CA TYR A 26 5.56 3.60 -6.94
C TYR A 26 5.52 5.02 -7.52
N MET A 27 5.54 6.02 -6.65
CA MET A 27 5.20 7.40 -7.02
C MET A 27 3.81 7.48 -7.68
N GLY A 28 3.68 8.25 -8.76
CA GLY A 28 2.49 8.26 -9.59
C GLY A 28 1.40 9.22 -9.12
N ALA A 29 1.74 10.25 -8.35
CA ALA A 29 0.76 11.22 -7.83
C ALA A 29 -0.19 11.80 -8.89
N ARG A 30 0.31 12.01 -10.12
CA ARG A 30 -0.52 12.40 -11.28
C ARG A 30 -1.43 11.27 -11.73
N PHE A 31 -0.87 10.09 -11.93
CA PHE A 31 -1.61 8.91 -12.40
C PHE A 31 -2.71 8.49 -11.44
N THR A 32 -2.41 8.48 -10.13
CA THR A 32 -3.39 8.14 -9.09
C THR A 32 -4.48 9.19 -8.94
N SER A 33 -4.28 10.41 -9.47
CA SER A 33 -5.30 11.47 -9.51
C SER A 33 -6.13 11.54 -10.80
N GLU A 34 -5.88 10.68 -11.78
CA GLU A 34 -6.60 10.65 -13.07
C GLU A 34 -7.52 9.42 -13.16
N ASP A 35 -8.82 9.57 -12.87
CA ASP A 35 -9.80 8.45 -12.83
C ASP A 35 -9.83 7.64 -14.13
N ASP A 36 -9.91 8.31 -15.28
CA ASP A 36 -9.98 7.67 -16.60
C ASP A 36 -8.73 6.85 -16.94
N ALA A 37 -7.59 7.22 -16.36
CA ALA A 37 -6.33 6.49 -16.54
C ALA A 37 -6.20 5.33 -15.55
N LEU A 38 -6.66 5.53 -14.31
CA LEU A 38 -6.50 4.60 -13.20
C LEU A 38 -7.55 3.49 -13.19
N SER A 39 -8.82 3.81 -13.47
CA SER A 39 -9.94 2.86 -13.37
C SER A 39 -9.75 1.62 -14.26
N PRO A 40 -9.32 1.72 -15.55
CA PRO A 40 -9.07 0.54 -16.38
C PRO A 40 -7.94 -0.35 -15.83
N VAL A 41 -6.90 0.26 -15.25
CA VAL A 41 -5.78 -0.47 -14.62
C VAL A 41 -6.26 -1.21 -13.38
N LEU A 42 -7.04 -0.56 -12.52
CA LEU A 42 -7.60 -1.20 -11.33
C LEU A 42 -8.52 -2.35 -11.73
N ALA A 43 -9.41 -2.17 -12.70
CA ALA A 43 -10.30 -3.23 -13.18
C ALA A 43 -9.54 -4.47 -13.69
N GLU A 44 -8.43 -4.28 -14.41
CA GLU A 44 -7.57 -5.38 -14.86
C GLU A 44 -6.87 -6.09 -13.69
N ILE A 45 -6.40 -5.34 -12.68
CA ILE A 45 -5.84 -5.92 -11.44
C ILE A 45 -6.91 -6.78 -10.73
N GLY A 46 -8.14 -6.25 -10.58
CA GLY A 46 -9.25 -6.96 -9.94
C GLY A 46 -9.68 -8.22 -10.68
N ARG A 47 -9.72 -8.19 -12.02
CA ARG A 47 -9.99 -9.37 -12.87
C ARG A 47 -9.03 -10.54 -12.61
N ARG A 48 -7.82 -10.25 -12.13
CA ARG A 48 -6.80 -11.24 -11.80
C ARG A 48 -6.86 -11.72 -10.34
N GLY A 49 -7.86 -11.28 -9.59
CA GLY A 49 -8.04 -11.61 -8.17
C GLY A 49 -7.05 -10.92 -7.24
N LEU A 50 -6.40 -9.85 -7.71
CA LEU A 50 -5.37 -9.13 -6.97
C LEU A 50 -5.94 -7.91 -6.26
N LEU A 51 -5.30 -7.52 -5.16
CA LEU A 51 -5.57 -6.25 -4.49
C LEU A 51 -4.68 -5.12 -5.03
N TYR A 52 -5.11 -3.88 -4.83
CA TYR A 52 -4.31 -2.70 -5.06
C TYR A 52 -3.97 -2.02 -3.74
N VAL A 53 -2.70 -1.71 -3.52
CA VAL A 53 -2.23 -0.93 -2.37
C VAL A 53 -1.86 0.46 -2.88
N ASP A 54 -2.58 1.47 -2.41
CA ASP A 54 -2.20 2.87 -2.55
C ASP A 54 -1.16 3.19 -1.46
N ASP A 55 0.06 3.55 -1.88
CA ASP A 55 1.20 3.78 -0.99
C ASP A 55 1.03 4.99 -0.07
N GLY A 56 -0.03 5.78 -0.22
CA GLY A 56 -0.35 6.92 0.62
C GLY A 56 0.46 8.18 0.31
N SER A 57 1.41 8.12 -0.63
CA SER A 57 2.31 9.24 -0.98
C SER A 57 1.58 10.43 -1.63
N SER A 58 0.41 10.20 -2.24
CA SER A 58 -0.42 11.25 -2.84
C SER A 58 -1.73 11.42 -2.08
N ALA A 59 -1.95 12.60 -1.49
CA ALA A 59 -3.21 12.95 -0.83
C ALA A 59 -4.41 13.08 -1.79
N ARG A 60 -4.15 13.23 -3.10
CA ARG A 60 -5.17 13.39 -4.15
C ARG A 60 -5.46 12.10 -4.92
N SER A 61 -5.00 10.96 -4.42
CA SER A 61 -5.28 9.68 -5.05
C SER A 61 -6.78 9.39 -5.08
N LEU A 62 -7.27 8.94 -6.23
CA LEU A 62 -8.64 8.54 -6.47
C LEU A 62 -8.81 7.01 -6.42
N ALA A 63 -7.77 6.25 -6.06
CA ALA A 63 -7.74 4.79 -6.19
C ALA A 63 -8.95 4.08 -5.60
N ALA A 64 -9.39 4.45 -4.39
CA ALA A 64 -10.54 3.82 -3.74
C ALA A 64 -11.84 4.06 -4.53
N GLY A 65 -12.05 5.25 -5.08
CA GLY A 65 -13.22 5.58 -5.91
C GLY A 65 -13.13 4.98 -7.32
N ALA A 66 -11.95 5.07 -7.94
CA ALA A 66 -11.68 4.58 -9.30
C ALA A 66 -11.83 3.06 -9.44
N ALA A 67 -11.64 2.32 -8.34
CA ALA A 67 -11.81 0.87 -8.31
C ALA A 67 -13.28 0.44 -8.50
N ARG A 68 -14.26 1.28 -8.16
CA ARG A 68 -15.71 1.01 -8.37
C ARG A 68 -16.16 -0.39 -7.89
N GLY A 69 -15.53 -0.89 -6.81
CA GLY A 69 -15.79 -2.23 -6.26
C GLY A 69 -15.25 -3.42 -7.08
N THR A 70 -14.61 -3.20 -8.23
CA THR A 70 -14.04 -4.28 -9.05
C THR A 70 -12.76 -4.86 -8.43
N THR A 71 -12.10 -4.07 -7.59
CA THR A 71 -10.76 -4.36 -7.09
C THR A 71 -10.67 -3.94 -5.63
N PRO A 72 -10.24 -4.83 -4.73
CA PRO A 72 -9.98 -4.43 -3.36
C PRO A 72 -8.85 -3.41 -3.30
N VAL A 73 -9.10 -2.27 -2.65
CA VAL A 73 -8.12 -1.20 -2.47
C VAL A 73 -7.83 -1.03 -0.99
N LEU A 74 -6.55 -1.01 -0.63
CA LEU A 74 -6.07 -0.56 0.68
C LEU A 74 -5.19 0.66 0.47
N ARG A 75 -5.33 1.65 1.35
CA ARG A 75 -4.47 2.82 1.36
C ARG A 75 -3.63 2.83 2.62
N ALA A 76 -2.35 3.13 2.49
CA ALA A 76 -1.49 3.32 3.64
C ALA A 76 -1.88 4.55 4.45
N ASP A 77 -1.92 4.37 5.76
CA ASP A 77 -2.14 5.44 6.74
C ASP A 77 -0.86 6.26 6.94
N VAL A 78 0.31 5.62 6.85
CA VAL A 78 1.62 6.24 7.12
C VAL A 78 2.66 5.81 6.08
N VAL A 79 3.40 6.78 5.54
CA VAL A 79 4.67 6.54 4.82
C VAL A 79 5.80 6.69 5.84
N LEU A 80 6.51 5.60 6.15
CA LEU A 80 7.46 5.55 7.26
C LEU A 80 8.70 6.40 7.01
N ASP A 81 9.21 6.37 5.78
CA ASP A 81 10.52 6.90 5.41
C ASP A 81 10.44 8.06 4.42
N ALA A 82 9.36 8.85 4.51
CA ALA A 82 9.29 10.16 3.87
C ALA A 82 10.44 11.07 4.34
N ASP A 83 10.85 10.90 5.61
CA ASP A 83 12.14 11.35 6.14
C ASP A 83 12.89 10.08 6.57
N THR A 84 14.09 9.87 6.02
CA THR A 84 14.86 8.64 6.21
C THR A 84 15.73 8.66 7.47
N THR A 85 15.63 9.69 8.31
CA THR A 85 16.35 9.72 9.59
C THR A 85 15.75 8.72 10.58
N PRO A 86 16.57 8.01 11.38
CA PRO A 86 16.07 7.01 12.34
C PRO A 86 14.98 7.53 13.27
N GLY A 87 15.14 8.75 13.80
CA GLY A 87 14.16 9.36 14.71
C GLY A 87 12.82 9.66 14.02
N ALA A 88 12.84 10.17 12.79
CA ALA A 88 11.60 10.41 12.06
C ALA A 88 10.87 9.10 11.73
N ILE A 89 11.59 8.04 11.40
CA ILE A 89 10.99 6.72 11.16
C ILE A 89 10.36 6.16 12.45
N ASP A 90 11.02 6.34 13.60
CA ASP A 90 10.47 5.93 14.90
C ASP A 90 9.17 6.69 15.23
N ASP A 91 9.13 8.00 15.01
CA ASP A 91 7.92 8.82 15.21
C ASP A 91 6.77 8.33 14.32
N ARG A 92 7.06 7.94 13.07
CA ARG A 92 6.06 7.38 12.14
C ARG A 92 5.59 5.99 12.55
N LEU A 93 6.46 5.16 13.12
CA LEU A 93 6.09 3.85 13.66
C LEU A 93 5.20 3.99 14.91
N ASP A 94 5.46 4.98 15.76
CA ASP A 94 4.62 5.29 16.91
C ASP A 94 3.26 5.86 16.47
N GLN A 95 3.23 6.71 15.45
CA GLN A 95 1.99 7.17 14.81
C GLN A 95 1.19 5.98 14.25
N LEU A 96 1.84 5.06 13.53
CA LEU A 96 1.19 3.87 12.98
C LEU A 96 0.56 3.02 14.08
N ALA A 97 1.28 2.80 15.18
CA ALA A 97 0.81 2.07 16.35
C ALA A 97 -0.40 2.76 17.01
N ALA A 98 -0.41 4.10 17.07
CA ALA A 98 -1.56 4.85 17.59
C ALA A 98 -2.81 4.67 16.72
N ILE A 99 -2.67 4.78 15.39
CA ILE A 99 -3.77 4.57 14.44
C ILE A 99 -4.32 3.14 14.56
N ALA A 100 -3.43 2.15 14.66
CA ALA A 100 -3.83 0.75 14.80
C ALA A 100 -4.62 0.49 16.09
N ARG A 101 -4.27 1.16 17.20
CA ARG A 101 -5.01 1.05 18.46
C ARG A 101 -6.38 1.71 18.40
N GLU A 102 -6.50 2.82 17.69
CA GLU A 102 -7.76 3.54 17.55
C GLU A 102 -8.75 2.79 16.64
N ARG A 103 -8.26 2.25 15.51
CA ARG A 103 -9.11 1.68 14.44
C ARG A 103 -9.14 0.15 14.42
N GLY A 104 -8.27 -0.50 15.18
CA GLY A 104 -8.07 -1.95 15.16
C GLY A 104 -7.08 -2.45 14.11
N TYR A 105 -6.70 -1.61 13.14
CA TYR A 105 -5.66 -1.89 12.15
C TYR A 105 -5.04 -0.60 11.62
N ALA A 106 -3.84 -0.70 11.05
CA ALA A 106 -3.23 0.36 10.26
C ALA A 106 -2.28 -0.23 9.22
N VAL A 107 -2.08 0.46 8.11
CA VAL A 107 -1.18 0.08 7.02
C VAL A 107 -0.09 1.14 6.88
N ALA A 108 1.17 0.70 6.76
CA ALA A 108 2.26 1.57 6.40
C ALA A 108 3.00 1.08 5.16
N THR A 109 3.57 2.02 4.42
CA THR A 109 4.54 1.77 3.35
C THR A 109 5.91 2.32 3.72
N ALA A 110 6.93 1.71 3.15
CA ALA A 110 8.31 2.14 3.30
C ALA A 110 9.16 1.62 2.13
N THR A 111 10.28 2.29 1.89
CA THR A 111 11.33 1.83 0.97
C THR A 111 12.37 1.01 1.73
N ALA A 112 13.04 0.08 1.06
CA ALA A 112 14.07 -0.77 1.66
C ALA A 112 15.42 -0.05 1.85
N PHE A 113 15.42 1.19 2.39
CA PHE A 113 16.65 1.84 2.82
C PHE A 113 17.20 1.14 4.07
N PRO A 114 18.53 1.07 4.26
CA PRO A 114 19.13 0.39 5.43
C PRO A 114 18.54 0.87 6.76
N ALA A 115 18.46 2.19 6.96
CA ALA A 115 17.87 2.76 8.18
C ALA A 115 16.41 2.34 8.38
N THR A 116 15.60 2.38 7.33
CA THR A 116 14.19 1.95 7.37
C THR A 116 14.07 0.48 7.78
N VAL A 117 14.86 -0.40 7.17
CA VAL A 117 14.86 -1.83 7.50
C VAL A 117 15.24 -2.05 8.97
N ASP A 118 16.30 -1.38 9.45
CA ASP A 118 16.77 -1.50 10.82
C ASP A 118 15.69 -1.06 11.82
N ARG A 119 15.02 0.07 11.57
CA ARG A 119 13.97 0.60 12.46
C ARG A 119 12.72 -0.29 12.45
N VAL A 120 12.27 -0.74 11.27
CA VAL A 120 11.12 -1.64 11.16
C VAL A 120 11.41 -2.98 11.85
N ALA A 121 12.62 -3.54 11.70
CA ALA A 121 13.02 -4.77 12.38
C ALA A 121 13.01 -4.60 13.90
N ALA A 122 13.55 -3.50 14.41
CA ALA A 122 13.56 -3.19 15.85
C ALA A 122 12.13 -3.02 16.41
N PHE A 123 11.25 -2.36 15.66
CA PHE A 123 9.83 -2.24 16.02
C PHE A 123 9.12 -3.59 16.01
N ALA A 124 9.33 -4.39 14.96
CA ALA A 124 8.72 -5.71 14.80
C ALA A 124 9.09 -6.66 15.95
N ALA A 125 10.35 -6.64 16.38
CA ALA A 125 10.83 -7.43 17.51
C ALA A 125 10.13 -7.11 18.83
N ARG A 126 9.51 -5.92 18.95
CA ARG A 126 8.80 -5.45 20.15
C ARG A 126 7.30 -5.22 19.91
N ALA A 127 6.77 -5.63 18.76
CA ALA A 127 5.38 -5.37 18.41
C ALA A 127 4.41 -6.07 19.37
N ALA A 128 4.71 -7.32 19.75
CA ALA A 128 3.91 -8.09 20.69
C ALA A 128 3.83 -7.44 22.08
N ASP A 129 4.97 -6.92 22.59
CA ASP A 129 5.02 -6.17 23.86
C ASP A 129 4.13 -4.93 23.84
N ARG A 130 3.87 -4.40 22.65
CA ARG A 130 3.01 -3.23 22.41
C ARG A 130 1.55 -3.60 22.11
N GLY A 131 1.20 -4.89 22.16
CA GLY A 131 -0.13 -5.41 21.84
C GLY A 131 -0.44 -5.39 20.33
N ILE A 132 0.58 -5.39 19.47
CA ILE A 132 0.46 -5.27 18.02
C ILE A 132 0.88 -6.58 17.36
N VAL A 133 0.05 -7.08 16.45
CA VAL A 133 0.36 -8.23 15.60
C VAL A 133 0.62 -7.74 14.18
N LEU A 134 1.81 -8.03 13.65
CA LEU A 134 2.13 -7.77 12.26
C LEU A 134 1.54 -8.87 11.38
N VAL A 135 0.79 -8.46 10.36
CA VAL A 135 0.12 -9.38 9.44
C VAL A 135 0.45 -9.01 7.98
N PRO A 136 0.37 -9.96 7.04
CA PRO A 136 0.43 -9.64 5.63
C PRO A 136 -0.72 -8.71 5.22
N VAL A 137 -0.48 -7.78 4.30
CA VAL A 137 -1.48 -6.81 3.82
C VAL A 137 -2.77 -7.47 3.28
N SER A 138 -2.68 -8.69 2.73
CA SER A 138 -3.82 -9.45 2.24
C SER A 138 -4.82 -9.84 3.33
N ALA A 139 -4.39 -9.94 4.60
CA ALA A 139 -5.28 -10.27 5.71
C ALA A 139 -6.28 -9.14 6.00
N LEU A 140 -5.89 -7.88 5.77
CA LEU A 140 -6.74 -6.71 6.01
C LEU A 140 -7.85 -6.58 4.96
N VAL A 141 -7.63 -7.09 3.74
CA VAL A 141 -8.66 -7.14 2.70
C VAL A 141 -9.75 -8.16 3.02
N GLN A 142 -9.41 -9.27 3.67
CA GLN A 142 -10.38 -10.31 4.04
C GLN A 142 -11.25 -9.87 5.22
N ALA A 143 -10.67 -9.15 6.18
CA ALA A 143 -11.39 -8.63 7.34
C ALA A 143 -12.47 -7.57 6.99
N GLY A 144 -12.30 -6.83 5.89
CA GLY A 144 -13.30 -5.87 5.40
C GLY A 144 -14.45 -6.48 4.58
N ARG A 145 -14.46 -7.81 4.39
CA ARG A 145 -15.50 -8.54 3.64
C ARG A 145 -16.51 -9.28 4.54
N SER A 146 -16.36 -9.17 5.86
CA SER A 146 -17.29 -9.72 6.86
C SER A 146 -18.27 -8.68 7.37
#